data_AF-A0AAN1LTP9-F1
#
_entry.id   AF-A0AAN1LTP9-F1
#
_cell.length_a   1.000
_cell.length_b   1.000
_cell.length_c   1.000
_cell.angle_alpha   90.00
_cell.angle_beta   90.00
_cell.angle_gamma   90.00
#
_symmetry.space_group_name_H-M   'P 1'
#
loop_
_entity.id
_entity.type
_entity.pdbx_description
1 polymer ?
#
loop_
_entity_poly.entity_id
_entity_poly.type
_entity_poly.pdbx_seq_one_letter_code
_entity_poly.pdbx_strand_id
1 'polypeptide(L)'
;MRTAMTLAALAAVTILTCCACSNNSSDDKAAPETSHSALVETPDGPEVTDAPEETVTAEDAEPTEETPKLFPGHDVRQTDEGVIATKASWGADWPWKTSDVTMGCSDAIGGGAYLNAADGKNYLLSGTISQQGFVDGNAGTNLWDQRSTDVFAEWQEAADTLCPAGA
;
A
#
# COMPACT_ATOMS: atom_id res chain seq x y z
N MET A 1 24.10 -10.29 56.94
CA MET A 1 22.79 -9.73 57.32
C MET A 1 21.81 -10.08 56.22
N ARG A 2 20.78 -10.86 56.54
CA ARG A 2 19.67 -11.22 55.65
C ARG A 2 18.58 -10.17 55.84
N THR A 3 18.05 -9.60 54.76
CA THR A 3 16.74 -8.94 54.79
C THR A 3 15.98 -9.32 53.53
N ALA A 4 14.79 -9.86 53.74
CA ALA A 4 13.87 -10.39 52.76
C ALA A 4 12.69 -9.43 52.54
N MET A 5 11.89 -9.74 51.52
CA MET A 5 10.51 -9.26 51.24
C MET A 5 10.43 -7.81 50.73
N THR A 6 9.62 -7.48 49.72
CA THR A 6 8.20 -7.87 49.58
C THR A 6 7.76 -7.88 48.11
N LEU A 7 7.04 -8.93 47.75
CA LEU A 7 6.26 -9.14 46.53
C LEU A 7 4.93 -8.38 46.66
N ALA A 8 4.54 -7.57 45.66
CA ALA A 8 3.18 -7.04 45.57
C ALA A 8 2.56 -7.46 44.23
N ALA A 9 1.72 -8.50 44.31
CA ALA A 9 0.75 -8.86 43.29
C ALA A 9 -0.46 -7.95 43.41
N LEU A 10 -1.02 -7.50 42.29
CA LEU A 10 -2.40 -7.01 42.20
C LEU A 10 -3.04 -7.61 40.95
N ALA A 11 -4.16 -8.29 41.20
CA ALA A 11 -4.90 -9.10 40.27
C ALA A 11 -6.07 -8.32 39.64
N ALA A 12 -6.40 -8.75 38.40
CA ALA A 12 -7.73 -8.87 37.79
C ALA A 12 -8.57 -7.61 37.55
N VAL A 13 -8.99 -7.40 36.29
CA VAL A 13 -10.38 -7.64 35.85
C VAL A 13 -10.39 -8.06 34.38
N THR A 14 -11.05 -9.18 34.13
CA THR A 14 -11.35 -9.80 32.84
C THR A 14 -12.60 -9.17 32.23
N ILE A 15 -12.58 -8.79 30.95
CA ILE A 15 -13.82 -8.71 30.15
C ILE A 15 -13.61 -9.54 28.88
N LEU A 16 -14.16 -10.75 28.94
CA LEU A 16 -14.37 -11.67 27.83
C LEU A 16 -15.65 -11.25 27.11
N THR A 17 -15.55 -10.71 25.89
CA THR A 17 -16.73 -10.58 25.00
C THR A 17 -16.55 -11.56 23.85
N CYS A 18 -17.16 -12.73 24.01
CA CYS A 18 -17.48 -13.63 22.91
C CYS A 18 -18.78 -13.16 22.26
N CYS A 19 -18.72 -12.72 21.00
CA CYS A 19 -19.88 -12.76 20.12
C CYS A 19 -19.70 -13.92 19.16
N ALA A 20 -20.19 -15.10 19.57
CA ALA A 20 -20.58 -16.16 18.67
C ALA A 20 -22.11 -16.14 18.60
N CYS A 21 -22.64 -15.98 17.39
CA CYS A 21 -23.93 -16.44 16.86
C CYS A 21 -24.07 -15.78 15.48
N SER A 22 -24.37 -16.40 14.35
CA SER A 22 -24.52 -17.78 13.91
C SER A 22 -24.68 -17.66 12.40
N ASN A 23 -24.14 -18.61 11.64
CA ASN A 23 -24.58 -18.87 10.27
C ASN A 23 -26.10 -19.09 10.27
N ASN A 24 -26.83 -18.40 9.39
CA ASN A 24 -27.99 -19.01 8.77
C ASN A 24 -27.95 -18.78 7.27
N SER A 25 -27.84 -19.91 6.58
CA SER A 25 -28.12 -20.09 5.16
C SER A 25 -29.53 -19.58 4.85
N SER A 26 -29.67 -18.89 3.73
CA SER A 26 -30.94 -18.79 3.00
C SER A 26 -30.59 -18.62 1.53
N ASP A 27 -30.36 -19.75 0.88
CA ASP A 27 -30.64 -19.93 -0.55
C ASP A 27 -32.17 -19.97 -0.69
N ASP A 28 -32.77 -19.02 -1.41
CA ASP A 28 -34.05 -19.26 -2.12
C ASP A 28 -34.21 -18.28 -3.30
N LYS A 29 -33.62 -18.68 -4.42
CA LYS A 29 -34.26 -18.87 -5.73
C LYS A 29 -35.57 -18.08 -6.02
N ALA A 30 -35.53 -17.15 -6.98
CA ALA A 30 -36.40 -17.14 -8.17
C ALA A 30 -36.22 -15.86 -9.02
N ALA A 31 -35.62 -16.02 -10.21
CA ALA A 31 -36.17 -15.45 -11.44
C ALA A 31 -36.91 -16.60 -12.15
N PRO A 32 -37.86 -16.43 -13.10
CA PRO A 32 -37.88 -15.32 -14.07
C PRO A 32 -39.27 -14.94 -14.66
N GLU A 33 -39.24 -14.15 -15.74
CA GLU A 33 -40.16 -14.13 -16.91
C GLU A 33 -41.51 -13.36 -16.87
N THR A 34 -41.48 -12.20 -17.57
CA THR A 34 -42.23 -11.85 -18.82
C THR A 34 -43.71 -11.38 -18.81
N SER A 35 -43.87 -10.27 -19.56
CA SER A 35 -44.98 -9.84 -20.46
C SER A 35 -46.27 -9.25 -19.90
N HIS A 36 -46.60 -8.01 -20.29
CA HIS A 36 -47.35 -7.73 -21.53
C HIS A 36 -47.50 -6.23 -21.85
N SER A 37 -47.73 -5.99 -23.14
CA SER A 37 -47.62 -4.77 -23.95
C SER A 37 -48.66 -3.67 -23.71
N ALA A 38 -48.29 -2.44 -24.08
CA ALA A 38 -49.23 -1.47 -24.66
C ALA A 38 -48.51 -0.63 -25.73
N LEU A 39 -48.89 -0.87 -27.00
CA LEU A 39 -48.65 -0.02 -28.16
C LEU A 39 -49.42 1.29 -28.00
N VAL A 40 -48.81 2.45 -28.30
CA VAL A 40 -49.48 3.59 -28.98
C VAL A 40 -48.47 4.41 -29.79
N GLU A 41 -48.66 4.34 -31.11
CA GLU A 41 -48.55 5.34 -32.18
C GLU A 41 -47.39 6.37 -32.21
N THR A 42 -46.57 6.26 -33.25
CA THR A 42 -45.87 7.38 -33.90
C THR A 42 -46.83 8.18 -34.79
N PRO A 43 -46.65 9.50 -34.87
CA PRO A 43 -46.71 10.14 -36.18
C PRO A 43 -45.50 11.06 -36.48
N ASP A 44 -45.10 11.00 -37.75
CA ASP A 44 -44.36 11.94 -38.60
C ASP A 44 -43.71 13.20 -38.00
N GLY A 45 -42.45 13.41 -38.37
CA GLY A 45 -41.66 14.63 -38.11
C GLY A 45 -42.18 15.89 -38.82
N PRO A 46 -41.48 17.02 -38.64
CA PRO A 46 -40.51 17.37 -39.68
C PRO A 46 -39.17 17.92 -39.18
N GLU A 47 -38.23 17.86 -40.12
CA GLU A 47 -36.92 18.48 -40.28
C GLU A 47 -36.51 19.73 -39.46
N VAL A 48 -35.23 19.66 -39.06
CA VAL A 48 -34.16 20.68 -38.91
C VAL A 48 -34.43 21.95 -38.11
N THR A 49 -33.72 22.07 -36.97
CA THR A 49 -33.00 23.30 -36.64
C THR A 49 -31.66 22.96 -36.01
N ASP A 50 -30.61 23.28 -36.76
CA ASP A 50 -29.22 23.54 -36.36
C ASP A 50 -29.12 24.01 -34.89
N ALA A 51 -28.63 23.15 -34.01
CA ALA A 51 -28.04 23.55 -32.75
C ALA A 51 -26.55 23.22 -32.88
N PRO A 52 -25.66 24.15 -32.54
CA PRO A 52 -24.26 24.04 -32.90
C PRO A 52 -23.71 22.73 -32.34
N GLU A 53 -22.97 21.99 -33.17
CA GLU A 53 -21.96 21.08 -32.65
C GLU A 53 -21.11 21.92 -31.71
N GLU A 54 -21.35 21.78 -30.39
CA GLU A 54 -20.29 22.00 -29.43
C GLU A 54 -19.26 20.93 -29.77
N THR A 55 -18.34 21.30 -30.65
CA THR A 55 -17.02 20.72 -30.68
C THR A 55 -16.52 20.85 -29.26
N VAL A 56 -16.69 19.78 -28.48
CA VAL A 56 -15.91 19.56 -27.28
C VAL A 56 -14.49 19.53 -27.80
N THR A 57 -13.87 20.71 -27.79
CA THR A 57 -12.44 20.86 -27.88
C THR A 57 -11.94 19.88 -26.84
N ALA A 58 -11.30 18.79 -27.28
CA ALA A 58 -10.60 17.90 -26.38
C ALA A 58 -9.59 18.81 -25.69
N GLU A 59 -10.00 19.29 -24.52
CA GLU A 59 -9.19 20.07 -23.61
C GLU A 59 -7.99 19.18 -23.39
N ASP A 60 -6.87 19.66 -23.92
CA ASP A 60 -5.51 19.38 -23.52
C ASP A 60 -5.49 18.38 -22.37
N ALA A 61 -5.46 17.08 -22.72
CA ALA A 61 -5.17 16.06 -21.75
C ALA A 61 -3.72 16.34 -21.35
N GLU A 62 -3.56 17.10 -20.26
CA GLU A 62 -2.27 17.35 -19.64
C GLU A 62 -1.53 16.01 -19.66
N PRO A 63 -0.27 15.97 -20.15
CA PRO A 63 0.47 14.73 -20.19
C PRO A 63 0.45 14.18 -18.77
N THR A 64 -0.23 13.04 -18.58
CA THR A 64 -0.22 12.35 -17.30
C THR A 64 1.24 11.99 -17.10
N GLU A 65 1.96 12.76 -16.28
CA GLU A 65 3.36 12.51 -15.99
C GLU A 65 3.42 11.12 -15.36
N GLU A 66 3.76 10.12 -16.17
CA GLU A 66 3.91 8.76 -15.70
C GLU A 66 5.06 8.78 -14.69
N THR A 67 4.73 8.61 -13.41
CA THR A 67 5.75 8.51 -12.37
C THR A 67 6.67 7.35 -12.74
N PRO A 68 7.98 7.57 -12.90
CA PRO A 68 8.88 6.52 -13.31
C PRO A 68 8.84 5.37 -12.30
N LYS A 69 8.76 4.15 -12.81
CA LYS A 69 8.72 2.95 -11.98
C LYS A 69 10.09 2.75 -11.32
N LEU A 70 10.11 2.67 -9.99
CA LEU A 70 11.33 2.53 -9.20
C LEU A 70 11.99 1.15 -9.34
N PHE A 71 11.18 0.12 -9.62
CA PHE A 71 11.65 -1.25 -9.79
C PHE A 71 11.18 -1.80 -11.15
N PRO A 72 11.86 -1.46 -12.26
CA PRO A 72 11.52 -1.97 -13.58
C PRO A 72 11.65 -3.50 -13.61
N GLY A 73 10.64 -4.18 -14.17
CA GLY A 73 10.63 -5.65 -14.23
C GLY A 73 10.14 -6.37 -12.96
N HIS A 74 9.93 -5.67 -11.85
CA HIS A 74 9.37 -6.24 -10.62
C HIS A 74 7.89 -5.90 -10.46
N ASP A 75 7.10 -6.85 -9.97
CA ASP A 75 5.69 -6.61 -9.61
C ASP A 75 5.63 -6.08 -8.16
N VAL A 76 5.67 -4.75 -8.05
CA VAL A 76 5.58 -4.00 -6.79
C VAL A 76 4.50 -2.95 -6.90
N ARG A 77 3.85 -2.64 -5.77
CA ARG A 77 2.84 -1.58 -5.70
C ARG A 77 3.54 -0.27 -5.37
N GLN A 78 3.66 0.62 -6.34
CA GLN A 78 4.17 1.98 -6.16
C GLN A 78 3.00 2.97 -6.01
N THR A 79 3.16 3.89 -5.07
CA THR A 79 2.21 4.97 -4.75
C THR A 79 2.99 6.24 -4.45
N ASP A 80 2.31 7.37 -4.33
CA ASP A 80 2.95 8.64 -3.95
C ASP A 80 3.60 8.58 -2.56
N GLU A 81 3.12 7.68 -1.69
CA GLU A 81 3.63 7.48 -0.33
C GLU A 81 4.86 6.55 -0.28
N GLY A 82 5.12 5.80 -1.35
CA GLY A 82 6.24 4.86 -1.45
C GLY A 82 5.92 3.54 -2.15
N VAL A 83 6.67 2.48 -1.80
CA VAL A 83 6.65 1.18 -2.49
C VAL A 83 6.32 0.05 -1.53
N ILE A 84 5.39 -0.82 -1.91
CA ILE A 84 5.11 -2.07 -1.21
C ILE A 84 5.55 -3.25 -2.08
N ALA A 85 6.40 -4.09 -1.51
CA ALA A 85 6.87 -5.31 -2.17
C ALA A 85 6.73 -6.52 -1.26
N THR A 86 6.48 -7.68 -1.86
CA THR A 86 6.42 -8.96 -1.16
C THR A 86 7.38 -9.95 -1.80
N LYS A 87 7.91 -10.85 -0.99
CA LYS A 87 8.72 -11.99 -1.46
C LYS A 87 7.96 -12.85 -2.46
N ALA A 88 6.66 -13.00 -2.29
CA ALA A 88 5.83 -13.81 -3.18
C ALA A 88 5.76 -13.23 -4.60
N SER A 89 5.63 -11.90 -4.72
CA SER A 89 5.64 -11.21 -6.01
C SER A 89 7.04 -11.04 -6.59
N TRP A 90 8.06 -10.84 -5.73
CA TRP A 90 9.44 -10.62 -6.16
C TRP A 90 10.16 -11.89 -6.63
N GLY A 91 9.98 -13.01 -5.91
CA GLY A 91 10.57 -14.30 -6.25
C GLY A 91 11.92 -14.60 -5.59
N ALA A 92 12.77 -15.34 -6.30
CA ALA A 92 13.94 -16.04 -5.72
C ALA A 92 15.03 -15.09 -5.19
N ASP A 93 15.18 -13.92 -5.80
CA ASP A 93 16.23 -12.94 -5.49
C ASP A 93 15.76 -11.87 -4.50
N TRP A 94 14.66 -12.14 -3.77
CA TRP A 94 14.19 -11.29 -2.70
C TRP A 94 15.31 -11.05 -1.66
N PRO A 95 15.71 -9.80 -1.40
CA PRO A 95 16.92 -9.50 -0.63
C PRO A 95 16.68 -9.44 0.89
N TRP A 96 15.43 -9.52 1.34
CA TRP A 96 15.09 -9.27 2.75
C TRP A 96 14.80 -10.57 3.51
N LYS A 97 15.18 -10.61 4.79
CA LYS A 97 14.87 -11.74 5.70
C LYS A 97 13.37 -11.84 6.03
N THR A 98 12.63 -10.75 5.86
CA THR A 98 11.17 -10.66 6.08
C THR A 98 10.38 -11.07 4.83
N SER A 99 9.08 -11.35 4.96
CA SER A 99 8.20 -11.71 3.84
C SER A 99 7.82 -10.52 2.96
N ASP A 100 7.75 -9.33 3.52
CA ASP A 100 7.29 -8.11 2.87
C ASP A 100 7.94 -6.90 3.53
N VAL A 101 8.04 -5.83 2.74
CA VAL A 101 8.49 -4.52 3.19
C VAL A 101 7.67 -3.42 2.52
N THR A 102 7.50 -2.32 3.24
CA THR A 102 7.06 -1.04 2.68
C THR A 102 8.20 -0.04 2.76
N MET A 103 8.64 0.48 1.61
CA MET A 103 9.58 1.59 1.53
C MET A 103 8.83 2.92 1.61
N GLY A 104 9.32 3.84 2.43
CA GLY A 104 8.80 5.21 2.50
C GLY A 104 9.90 6.22 2.83
N CYS A 105 9.55 7.50 2.71
CA CYS A 105 10.41 8.61 3.08
C CYS A 105 10.09 9.11 4.48
N SER A 106 11.13 9.40 5.25
CA SER A 106 11.02 10.12 6.51
C SER A 106 11.11 11.62 6.28
N ASP A 107 10.22 12.38 6.92
CA ASP A 107 10.19 13.85 6.96
C ASP A 107 11.11 14.46 8.04
N ALA A 108 11.72 13.63 8.89
CA ALA A 108 12.66 14.07 9.92
C ALA A 108 13.91 14.77 9.35
N ILE A 109 14.53 15.66 10.15
CA ILE A 109 15.78 16.34 9.81
C ILE A 109 16.88 15.33 9.44
N GLY A 110 17.52 15.58 8.29
CA GLY A 110 18.48 14.68 7.66
C GLY A 110 17.86 13.78 6.58
N GLY A 111 16.54 13.56 6.66
CA GLY A 111 15.75 12.80 5.70
C GLY A 111 16.22 11.36 5.53
N GLY A 112 15.59 10.68 4.58
CA GLY A 112 16.03 9.36 4.12
C GLY A 112 14.90 8.38 3.95
N ALA A 113 15.23 7.27 3.30
CA ALA A 113 14.31 6.17 3.09
C ALA A 113 14.43 5.15 4.23
N TYR A 114 13.30 4.59 4.62
CA TYR A 114 13.23 3.46 5.54
C TYR A 114 12.45 2.30 4.91
N LEU A 115 12.66 1.11 5.45
CA LEU A 115 11.82 -0.07 5.22
C LEU A 115 11.04 -0.37 6.49
N ASN A 116 9.71 -0.34 6.40
CA ASN A 116 8.84 -0.98 7.38
C ASN A 116 8.74 -2.47 7.03
N ALA A 117 9.23 -3.34 7.90
CA ALA A 117 9.17 -4.78 7.71
C ALA A 117 7.86 -5.37 8.25
N ALA A 118 7.57 -6.61 7.89
CA ALA A 118 6.39 -7.36 8.38
C ALA A 118 6.26 -7.46 9.91
N ASP A 119 7.34 -7.24 10.67
CA ASP A 119 7.30 -7.17 12.14
C ASP A 119 6.83 -5.80 12.69
N GLY A 120 6.49 -4.88 11.80
CA GLY A 120 6.00 -3.53 12.09
C GLY A 120 7.13 -2.54 12.41
N LYS A 121 8.40 -2.94 12.31
CA LYS A 121 9.54 -2.09 12.65
C LYS A 121 10.11 -1.39 11.43
N ASN A 122 10.70 -0.22 11.66
CA ASN A 122 11.34 0.58 10.63
C ASN A 122 12.85 0.38 10.65
N TYR A 123 13.45 0.22 9.48
CA TYR A 123 14.88 0.05 9.32
C TYR A 123 15.41 1.07 8.33
N LEU A 124 16.49 1.76 8.70
CA LEU A 124 17.13 2.76 7.84
C LEU A 124 17.68 2.08 6.58
N LEU A 125 17.22 2.50 5.41
CA LEU A 125 17.71 2.00 4.12
C LEU A 125 18.72 2.97 3.49
N SER A 126 18.39 4.26 3.43
CA SER A 126 19.28 5.31 2.94
C SER A 126 19.10 6.61 3.74
N GLY A 127 20.06 7.53 3.64
CA GLY A 127 20.04 8.83 4.31
C GLY A 127 20.39 8.78 5.80
N THR A 128 19.87 9.74 6.58
CA THR A 128 20.16 9.86 8.01
C THR A 128 18.94 10.37 8.76
N ILE A 129 18.08 9.43 9.15
CA ILE A 129 16.86 9.74 9.91
C ILE A 129 17.21 10.01 11.37
N SER A 130 17.19 11.28 11.77
CA SER A 130 17.63 11.72 13.11
C SER A 130 16.56 11.64 14.20
N GLN A 131 15.36 11.18 13.88
CA GLN A 131 14.28 11.03 14.85
C GLN A 131 14.52 9.83 15.76
N GLN A 132 14.71 10.08 17.06
CA GLN A 132 14.91 9.02 18.04
C GLN A 132 13.73 8.05 18.10
N GLY A 133 14.04 6.76 18.09
CA GLY A 133 13.04 5.69 18.14
C GLY A 133 12.24 5.50 16.85
N PHE A 134 12.52 6.27 15.79
CA PHE A 134 11.85 6.06 14.50
C PHE A 134 12.35 4.80 13.79
N VAL A 135 13.67 4.56 13.79
CA VAL A 135 14.28 3.33 13.26
C VAL A 135 14.75 2.40 14.37
N ASP A 136 14.50 1.11 14.20
CA ASP A 136 14.94 0.01 15.07
C ASP A 136 16.33 -0.54 14.68
N GLY A 137 16.86 -0.11 13.53
CA GLY A 137 18.16 -0.56 13.04
C GLY A 137 18.44 -0.12 11.61
N ASN A 138 19.42 -0.75 10.98
CA ASN A 138 19.82 -0.50 9.60
C ASN A 138 19.40 -1.68 8.71
N ALA A 139 18.74 -1.42 7.58
CA ALA A 139 18.23 -2.45 6.68
C ALA A 139 19.37 -3.33 6.13
N GLY A 140 20.50 -2.74 5.73
CA GLY A 140 21.68 -3.46 5.22
C GLY A 140 22.33 -4.38 6.25
N THR A 141 22.20 -4.10 7.55
CA THR A 141 22.76 -4.96 8.61
C THR A 141 21.74 -5.94 9.17
N ASN A 142 20.52 -5.47 9.43
CA ASN A 142 19.52 -6.21 10.17
C ASN A 142 18.56 -6.99 9.26
N LEU A 143 18.09 -6.40 8.15
CA LEU A 143 17.09 -7.00 7.27
C LEU A 143 17.67 -7.71 6.06
N TRP A 144 18.78 -7.23 5.50
CA TRP A 144 19.37 -7.80 4.29
C TRP A 144 19.87 -9.22 4.55
N ASP A 145 19.50 -10.14 3.66
CA ASP A 145 19.87 -11.55 3.72
C ASP A 145 21.24 -11.87 3.09
N GLN A 146 21.90 -10.85 2.52
CA GLN A 146 23.22 -10.94 1.87
C GLN A 146 23.23 -11.86 0.63
N ARG A 147 22.08 -12.17 0.04
CA ARG A 147 21.99 -13.05 -1.13
C ARG A 147 22.40 -12.34 -2.42
N SER A 148 21.96 -11.10 -2.62
CA SER A 148 22.24 -10.32 -3.83
C SER A 148 22.60 -8.88 -3.46
N THR A 149 23.83 -8.49 -3.78
CA THR A 149 24.32 -7.11 -3.63
C THR A 149 23.72 -6.20 -4.70
N ASP A 150 23.50 -6.71 -5.91
CA ASP A 150 22.94 -5.93 -7.02
C ASP A 150 21.49 -5.54 -6.73
N VAL A 151 20.69 -6.50 -6.22
CA VAL A 151 19.31 -6.21 -5.81
C VAL A 151 19.30 -5.28 -4.60
N PHE A 152 20.23 -5.42 -3.65
CA PHE A 152 20.33 -4.48 -2.54
C PHE A 152 20.69 -3.06 -3.02
N ALA A 153 21.56 -2.93 -4.02
CA ALA A 153 21.90 -1.65 -4.64
C ALA A 153 20.69 -1.03 -5.37
N GLU A 154 19.92 -1.81 -6.12
CA GLU A 154 18.67 -1.37 -6.76
C GLU A 154 17.69 -0.78 -5.72
N TRP A 155 17.55 -1.42 -4.57
CA TRP A 155 16.72 -0.90 -3.48
C TRP A 155 17.26 0.41 -2.88
N GLN A 156 18.59 0.60 -2.80
CA GLN A 156 19.17 1.87 -2.36
C GLN A 156 18.96 2.98 -3.40
N GLU A 157 19.12 2.69 -4.69
CA GLU A 157 18.86 3.65 -5.76
C GLU A 157 17.38 4.07 -5.83
N ALA A 158 16.46 3.10 -5.66
CA ALA A 158 15.03 3.37 -5.56
C ALA A 158 14.72 4.26 -4.34
N ALA A 159 15.38 4.00 -3.20
CA ALA A 159 15.26 4.82 -2.01
C ALA A 159 15.75 6.26 -2.21
N ASP A 160 16.90 6.44 -2.86
CA ASP A 160 17.47 7.77 -3.13
C ASP A 160 16.63 8.54 -4.16
N THR A 161 16.01 7.83 -5.10
CA THR A 161 15.09 8.41 -6.08
C THR A 161 13.76 8.82 -5.43
N LEU A 162 13.21 7.97 -4.56
CA LEU A 162 11.96 8.23 -3.84
C LEU A 162 12.15 9.36 -2.81
N CYS A 163 13.28 9.38 -2.12
CA CYS A 163 13.56 10.26 -0.99
C CYS A 163 14.86 11.06 -1.22
N PRO A 164 14.86 12.02 -2.17
CA PRO A 164 16.05 12.79 -2.46
C PRO A 164 16.50 13.58 -1.23
N ALA A 165 17.81 13.54 -0.95
CA ALA A 165 18.38 14.22 0.21
C ALA A 165 18.08 15.74 0.17
N GLY A 166 17.34 16.24 1.15
CA GLY A 166 17.06 17.67 1.32
C GLY A 166 15.76 18.19 0.67
N ALA A 167 14.81 17.31 0.33
CA ALA A 167 13.43 17.71 0.03
C ALA A 167 12.66 18.16 1.28
#